data_AF-A0A2T7NHK8-F1
#
_entry.id   AF-A0A2T7NHK8-F1
#
_cell.length_a   1.000
_cell.length_b   1.000
_cell.length_c   1.000
_cell.angle_alpha   90.00
_cell.angle_beta   90.00
_cell.angle_gamma   90.00
#
_symmetry.space_group_name_H-M   'P 1'
#
loop_
_entity.id
_entity.type
_entity.pdbx_description
1 polymer ?
#
loop_
_entity_poly.entity_id
_entity_poly.type
_entity_poly.pdbx_seq_one_letter_code
_entity_poly.pdbx_strand_id
1 'polypeptide(L)'
;METAIRTWLMRLLTLIVIGSQCLLSTGIKREDIIKSLVNNNSYDNSIPPNFEDDFPTEVTIQLFVLSFNSVTETSMEYSMTVFLRQRWVDKRLVWNDQVMAAYLHPSYGTLNPTSRSTSGQQQGNGTVTPPAPTVNTSGDGSPMEGLERLEVDTRLIDSFWLPDLYLVNGKDSKIHDVTMPNRLLHIYRNGTVATSARISTVASCDLHLSKYPHDVQTCSLSLGSYSYSVENVVFKWHPVPVIFREGVTLPQFEVENGGVGACKIQSDSYSIVV
;
A
#
# COMPACT_ATOMS: atom_id res chain seq x y z
N MET A 1 32.15 19.20 60.10
CA MET A 1 32.69 18.82 58.76
C MET A 1 31.90 17.67 58.11
N GLU A 2 31.32 16.74 58.88
CA GLU A 2 30.51 15.61 58.36
C GLU A 2 29.19 15.99 57.66
N THR A 3 28.52 17.08 58.06
CA THR A 3 27.19 17.45 57.54
C THR A 3 27.24 18.01 56.12
N ALA A 4 28.34 18.65 55.74
CA ALA A 4 28.57 19.19 54.41
C ALA A 4 28.82 18.09 53.37
N ILE A 5 29.53 17.03 53.76
CA ILE A 5 29.83 15.88 52.88
C ILE A 5 28.55 15.07 52.60
N ARG A 6 27.68 14.91 53.61
CA ARG A 6 26.39 14.21 53.46
C ARG A 6 25.42 14.96 52.53
N THR A 7 25.38 16.29 52.60
CA THR A 7 24.53 17.11 51.72
C THR A 7 25.05 17.13 50.29
N TRP A 8 26.37 17.14 50.09
CA TRP A 8 26.98 16.98 48.77
C TRP A 8 26.73 15.59 48.17
N LEU A 9 26.85 14.52 48.95
CA LEU A 9 26.55 13.15 48.49
C LEU A 9 25.08 12.98 48.12
N MET A 10 24.14 13.55 48.89
CA MET A 10 22.70 13.49 48.57
C MET A 10 22.35 14.32 47.32
N ARG A 11 22.99 15.47 47.10
CA ARG A 11 22.83 16.26 45.86
C ARG A 11 23.44 15.58 44.64
N LEU A 12 24.58 14.91 44.81
CA LEU A 12 25.21 14.11 43.76
C LEU A 12 24.36 12.89 43.42
N LEU A 13 23.81 12.17 44.42
CA LEU A 13 22.93 11.03 44.18
C LEU A 13 21.61 11.45 43.50
N THR A 14 21.04 12.59 43.88
CA THR A 14 19.83 13.12 43.22
C THR A 14 20.12 13.60 41.80
N LEU A 15 21.27 14.22 41.52
CA LEU A 15 21.70 14.54 40.15
C LEU A 15 21.97 13.30 39.30
N ILE A 16 22.53 12.23 39.88
CA ILE A 16 22.72 10.94 39.20
C ILE A 16 21.36 10.26 38.92
N VAL A 17 20.40 10.35 39.84
CA VAL A 17 19.03 9.80 39.67
C VAL A 17 18.19 10.61 38.67
N ILE A 18 18.44 11.92 38.53
CA ILE A 18 17.82 12.76 37.48
C ILE A 18 18.52 12.53 36.12
N GLY A 19 19.85 12.35 36.12
CA GLY A 19 20.62 12.02 34.92
C GLY A 19 20.35 10.61 34.37
N SER A 20 20.02 9.64 35.24
CA SER A 20 19.68 8.26 34.84
C SER A 20 18.26 8.11 34.30
N GLN A 21 17.39 9.09 34.49
CA GLN A 21 16.05 9.12 33.85
C GLN A 21 16.08 9.59 32.39
N CYS A 22 17.24 9.96 31.83
CA CYS A 22 17.35 10.45 30.46
C CYS A 22 18.25 9.58 29.56
N LEU A 23 18.32 8.27 29.81
CA LEU A 23 19.06 7.31 28.98
C LEU A 23 18.25 6.05 28.61
N LEU A 24 16.93 6.20 28.41
CA LEU A 24 16.18 5.24 27.60
C LEU A 24 15.65 5.95 26.35
N SER A 25 16.51 6.13 25.35
CA SER A 25 16.04 6.12 23.97
C SER A 25 15.68 4.66 23.64
N THR A 26 14.47 4.23 24.01
CA THR A 26 13.92 3.00 23.42
C THR A 26 13.66 3.30 21.97
N GLY A 27 14.54 2.82 21.09
CA GLY A 27 14.31 2.94 19.65
C GLY A 27 12.96 2.30 19.29
N ILE A 28 12.18 3.01 18.47
CA ILE A 28 10.86 2.55 18.03
C ILE A 28 11.03 1.24 17.27
N LYS A 29 10.41 0.14 17.74
CA LYS A 29 10.49 -1.16 17.07
C LYS A 29 9.39 -1.28 16.03
N ARG A 30 9.64 -2.08 14.98
CA ARG A 30 8.66 -2.35 13.91
C ARG A 30 7.38 -3.01 14.41
N GLU A 31 7.48 -3.85 15.44
CA GLU A 31 6.32 -4.49 16.08
C GLU A 31 5.36 -3.48 16.72
N ASP A 32 5.89 -2.38 17.26
CA ASP A 32 5.10 -1.36 17.93
C ASP A 32 4.30 -0.54 16.92
N ILE A 33 4.82 -0.39 15.69
CA ILE A 33 4.12 0.27 14.57
C ILE A 33 2.90 -0.54 14.13
N ILE A 34 3.04 -1.86 13.95
CA ILE A 34 1.89 -2.70 13.56
C ILE A 34 0.83 -2.68 14.67
N LYS A 35 1.26 -2.80 15.94
CA LYS A 35 0.34 -2.76 17.09
C LYS A 35 -0.35 -1.41 17.22
N SER A 36 0.32 -0.29 16.97
CA SER A 36 -0.29 1.03 17.02
C SER A 36 -1.32 1.24 15.90
N LEU A 37 -1.09 0.66 14.71
CA LEU A 37 -2.02 0.77 13.59
C LEU A 37 -3.29 -0.08 13.79
N VAL A 38 -3.16 -1.28 14.37
CA VAL A 38 -4.28 -2.22 14.49
C VAL A 38 -5.03 -2.07 15.83
N ASN A 39 -4.32 -1.91 16.94
CA ASN A 39 -4.88 -2.08 18.29
C ASN A 39 -5.30 -0.77 18.97
N ASN A 40 -5.23 0.37 18.28
CA ASN A 40 -5.58 1.67 18.88
C ASN A 40 -7.10 1.91 18.97
N ASN A 41 -7.94 0.86 18.86
CA ASN A 41 -9.43 0.89 18.90
C ASN A 41 -10.11 1.93 17.98
N SER A 42 -9.36 2.59 17.11
CA SER A 42 -9.78 3.73 16.29
C SER A 42 -9.77 3.40 14.80
N TYR A 43 -9.11 2.31 14.41
CA TYR A 43 -9.11 1.84 13.04
C TYR A 43 -10.27 0.86 12.83
N ASP A 44 -11.26 1.29 12.05
CA ASP A 44 -12.34 0.43 11.56
C ASP A 44 -12.09 0.08 10.08
N ASN A 45 -11.90 -1.21 9.82
CA ASN A 45 -11.66 -1.75 8.49
C ASN A 45 -12.97 -1.93 7.67
N SER A 46 -14.13 -1.66 8.24
CA SER A 46 -15.43 -1.72 7.57
C SER A 46 -15.73 -0.46 6.75
N ILE A 47 -14.99 0.63 7.00
CA ILE A 47 -15.24 1.95 6.43
C ILE A 47 -14.11 2.29 5.43
N PRO A 48 -14.45 2.71 4.19
CA PRO A 48 -13.45 3.10 3.22
C PRO A 48 -12.70 4.38 3.67
N PRO A 49 -11.44 4.58 3.26
CA PRO A 49 -10.58 5.65 3.79
C PRO A 49 -11.15 7.07 3.65
N ASN A 50 -11.82 7.35 2.53
CA ASN A 50 -12.36 8.68 2.20
C ASN A 50 -13.88 8.75 2.40
N PHE A 51 -14.47 7.92 3.27
CA PHE A 51 -15.94 7.84 3.43
C PHE A 51 -16.62 9.18 3.80
N GLU A 52 -15.94 9.99 4.61
CA GLU A 52 -16.44 11.31 5.06
C GLU A 52 -15.98 12.46 4.14
N ASP A 53 -15.12 12.17 3.15
CA ASP A 53 -14.62 13.17 2.22
C ASP A 53 -15.57 13.25 0.99
N ASP A 54 -15.67 14.43 0.35
CA ASP A 54 -16.51 14.64 -0.85
C ASP A 54 -15.95 13.95 -2.13
N PHE A 55 -14.94 13.08 -2.01
CA PHE A 55 -14.30 12.44 -3.16
C PHE A 55 -14.02 10.94 -2.91
N PRO A 56 -14.14 10.09 -3.94
CA PRO A 56 -13.99 8.66 -3.80
C PRO A 56 -12.57 8.25 -3.42
N THR A 57 -12.46 7.08 -2.81
CA THR A 57 -11.17 6.38 -2.66
C THR A 57 -10.73 5.87 -4.02
N GLU A 58 -9.64 6.43 -4.54
CA GLU A 58 -9.06 5.99 -5.81
C GLU A 58 -8.17 4.76 -5.61
N VAL A 59 -8.53 3.66 -6.24
CA VAL A 59 -7.79 2.40 -6.18
C VAL A 59 -7.17 2.13 -7.54
N THR A 60 -5.84 2.17 -7.61
CA THR A 60 -5.08 1.88 -8.83
C THR A 60 -4.91 0.37 -9.00
N ILE A 61 -5.33 -0.18 -10.14
CA ILE A 61 -5.25 -1.60 -10.50
C ILE A 61 -4.10 -1.82 -11.49
N GLN A 62 -3.34 -2.89 -11.28
CA GLN A 62 -2.41 -3.45 -12.26
C GLN A 62 -2.55 -4.97 -12.28
N LEU A 63 -2.60 -5.56 -13.47
CA LEU A 63 -2.53 -7.01 -13.64
C LEU A 63 -1.14 -7.43 -14.10
N PHE A 64 -0.64 -8.51 -13.50
CA PHE A 64 0.50 -9.25 -14.01
C PHE A 64 0.05 -10.64 -14.43
N VAL A 65 -0.03 -10.88 -15.73
CA VAL A 65 -0.51 -12.14 -16.32
C VAL A 65 0.61 -13.17 -16.27
N LEU A 66 0.40 -14.26 -15.53
CA LEU A 66 1.37 -15.35 -15.41
C LEU A 66 1.25 -16.36 -16.54
N SER A 67 0.02 -16.70 -16.89
CA SER A 67 -0.29 -17.68 -17.93
C SER A 67 -1.76 -17.59 -18.31
N PHE A 68 -2.06 -17.80 -19.58
CA PHE A 68 -3.36 -18.29 -19.99
C PHE A 68 -3.34 -19.82 -19.90
N ASN A 69 -4.36 -20.40 -19.28
CA ASN A 69 -4.40 -21.82 -18.95
C ASN A 69 -5.14 -22.63 -20.03
N SER A 70 -6.35 -22.22 -20.37
CA SER A 70 -7.17 -22.88 -21.39
C SER A 70 -8.17 -21.90 -21.99
N VAL A 71 -8.60 -22.19 -23.21
CA VAL A 71 -9.77 -21.58 -23.85
C VAL A 71 -10.68 -22.74 -24.21
N THR A 72 -11.95 -22.68 -23.81
CA THR A 72 -12.92 -23.76 -24.02
C THR A 72 -14.05 -23.23 -24.88
N GLU A 73 -14.16 -23.73 -26.11
CA GLU A 73 -15.13 -23.23 -27.09
C GLU A 73 -16.57 -23.69 -26.80
N THR A 74 -16.73 -24.85 -26.16
CA THR A 74 -18.06 -25.42 -25.84
C THR A 74 -18.76 -24.67 -24.72
N SER A 75 -18.00 -24.15 -23.75
CA SER A 75 -18.52 -23.41 -22.59
C SER A 75 -18.31 -21.89 -22.73
N MET A 76 -17.72 -21.41 -23.83
CA MET A 76 -17.48 -19.98 -24.09
C MET A 76 -16.73 -19.33 -22.91
N GLU A 77 -15.59 -19.90 -22.55
CA GLU A 77 -14.80 -19.42 -21.41
C GLU A 77 -13.30 -19.58 -21.65
N TYR A 78 -12.53 -18.78 -20.90
CA TYR A 78 -11.09 -18.91 -20.85
C TYR A 78 -10.62 -18.87 -19.40
N SER A 79 -9.54 -19.59 -19.11
CA SER A 79 -8.91 -19.61 -17.81
C SER A 79 -7.55 -18.93 -17.87
N MET A 80 -7.23 -18.16 -16.84
CA MET A 80 -5.91 -17.55 -16.68
C MET A 80 -5.50 -17.44 -15.23
N THR A 81 -4.21 -17.30 -15.02
CA THR A 81 -3.62 -17.03 -13.70
C THR A 81 -2.92 -15.68 -13.73
N VAL A 82 -3.27 -14.81 -12.79
CA VAL A 82 -2.78 -13.43 -12.70
C VAL A 82 -2.35 -13.09 -11.27
N PHE A 83 -1.42 -12.14 -11.12
CA PHE A 83 -1.34 -11.36 -9.91
C PHE A 83 -2.16 -10.08 -10.08
N LEU A 84 -3.18 -9.92 -9.25
CA LEU A 84 -3.96 -8.70 -9.13
C LEU A 84 -3.26 -7.79 -8.11
N ARG A 85 -2.74 -6.65 -8.57
CA ARG A 85 -2.11 -5.64 -7.73
C ARG A 85 -3.02 -4.44 -7.60
N GLN A 86 -3.19 -3.97 -6.37
CA GLN A 86 -3.99 -2.79 -6.08
C GLN A 86 -3.21 -1.82 -5.19
N ARG A 87 -3.40 -0.52 -5.42
CA ARG A 87 -2.74 0.54 -4.65
C ARG A 87 -3.71 1.68 -4.37
N TRP A 88 -3.84 2.08 -3.11
CA TRP A 88 -4.68 3.20 -2.68
C TRP A 88 -3.99 3.94 -1.53
N VAL A 89 -4.53 5.08 -1.12
CA VAL A 89 -4.01 5.86 0.01
C VAL A 89 -5.02 5.79 1.15
N ASP A 90 -4.57 5.40 2.34
CA ASP A 90 -5.33 5.45 3.58
C ASP A 90 -4.65 6.38 4.58
N LYS A 91 -5.27 7.54 4.83
CA LYS A 91 -4.76 8.58 5.74
C LYS A 91 -4.61 8.07 7.18
N ARG A 92 -5.40 7.05 7.57
CA ARG A 92 -5.40 6.46 8.92
C ARG A 92 -4.19 5.57 9.18
N LEU A 93 -3.51 5.12 8.12
CA LEU A 93 -2.36 4.23 8.18
C LEU A 93 -1.01 4.97 8.04
N VAL A 94 -1.03 6.29 8.15
CA VAL A 94 0.20 7.11 8.18
C VAL A 94 0.93 6.89 9.50
N TRP A 95 2.22 6.57 9.41
CA TRP A 95 3.07 6.42 10.58
C TRP A 95 4.36 7.19 10.37
N ASN A 96 4.78 7.95 11.37
CA ASN A 96 6.06 8.66 11.37
C ASN A 96 6.59 8.74 12.80
N ASP A 97 7.83 9.20 12.97
CA ASP A 97 8.50 9.18 14.26
C ASP A 97 7.77 10.04 15.30
N GLN A 98 7.08 11.11 14.88
CA GLN A 98 6.29 11.98 15.76
C GLN A 98 4.99 11.31 16.22
N VAL A 99 4.25 10.68 15.31
CA VAL A 99 3.01 9.94 15.59
C VAL A 99 3.32 8.75 16.51
N MET A 100 4.42 8.05 16.25
CA MET A 100 4.85 6.92 17.07
C MET A 100 5.34 7.35 18.46
N ALA A 101 6.01 8.50 18.58
CA ALA A 101 6.39 9.06 19.87
C ALA A 101 5.15 9.43 20.72
N ALA A 102 4.11 9.99 20.09
CA ALA A 102 2.84 10.30 20.77
C ALA A 102 2.09 9.03 21.22
N TYR A 103 2.17 7.94 20.47
CA TYR A 103 1.58 6.65 20.87
C TYR A 103 2.29 6.02 22.08
N LEU A 104 3.63 6.02 22.09
CA LEU A 104 4.42 5.43 23.17
C LEU A 104 4.41 6.26 24.46
N HIS A 105 4.18 7.58 24.35
CA HIS A 105 4.16 8.51 25.48
C HIS A 105 2.94 9.44 25.46
N PRO A 106 1.75 8.98 25.89
CA PRO A 106 0.52 9.78 25.90
C PRO A 106 0.56 11.00 26.85
N SER A 107 1.54 11.05 27.76
CA SER A 107 1.63 12.04 28.84
C SER A 107 2.42 13.31 28.49
N TYR A 108 3.03 13.41 27.31
CA TYR A 108 3.70 14.62 26.84
C TYR A 108 2.95 15.20 25.63
N GLY A 109 2.01 16.09 25.93
CA GLY A 109 1.16 16.76 24.94
C GLY A 109 1.91 17.59 23.91
N THR A 110 1.17 17.86 22.83
CA THR A 110 1.46 18.72 21.67
C THR A 110 2.31 19.96 21.97
N LEU A 111 3.61 19.89 21.68
CA LEU A 111 4.36 21.10 21.34
C LEU A 111 3.98 21.49 19.90
N ASN A 112 3.01 22.37 19.82
CA ASN A 112 2.50 23.01 18.62
C ASN A 112 3.67 23.66 17.82
N PRO A 113 3.89 23.38 16.53
CA PRO A 113 4.89 24.08 15.74
C PRO A 113 4.30 25.43 15.28
N THR A 114 4.16 26.36 16.22
CA THR A 114 3.89 27.77 15.91
C THR A 114 5.00 28.64 16.48
N SER A 115 6.03 28.88 15.67
CA SER A 115 6.70 30.19 15.63
C SER A 115 7.46 30.33 14.31
N ARG A 116 6.77 30.99 13.38
CA ARG A 116 7.39 31.65 12.23
C ARG A 116 8.27 32.78 12.77
N SER A 117 9.48 32.82 12.25
CA SER A 117 10.57 33.76 12.51
C SER A 117 10.20 35.25 12.57
N THR A 118 10.84 35.99 13.46
CA THR A 118 11.14 37.42 13.26
C THR A 118 12.58 37.75 13.62
N SER A 119 13.17 38.58 12.75
CA SER A 119 14.37 39.44 12.89
C SER A 119 15.73 38.93 12.40
N GLY A 120 16.33 39.71 11.48
CA GLY A 120 17.75 39.69 11.15
C GLY A 120 18.10 39.89 9.66
N GLN A 121 18.09 41.13 9.16
CA GLN A 121 18.70 41.52 7.87
C GLN A 121 20.24 41.36 7.90
N GLN A 122 20.86 40.97 6.79
CA GLN A 122 21.95 41.74 6.15
C GLN A 122 22.33 41.19 4.76
N GLN A 123 22.63 42.13 3.85
CA GLN A 123 23.04 41.99 2.46
C GLN A 123 24.43 41.36 2.29
N GLY A 124 24.61 40.60 1.20
CA GLY A 124 25.91 40.19 0.68
C GLY A 124 25.79 39.53 -0.70
N ASN A 125 26.33 40.20 -1.72
CA ASN A 125 26.30 39.86 -3.14
C ASN A 125 27.42 38.84 -3.47
N GLY A 126 27.15 37.80 -4.29
CA GLY A 126 28.19 36.86 -4.72
C GLY A 126 27.68 35.65 -5.50
N THR A 127 27.90 35.67 -6.81
CA THR A 127 27.61 34.59 -7.76
C THR A 127 28.62 33.45 -7.60
N VAL A 128 28.17 32.24 -7.20
CA VAL A 128 28.99 31.01 -7.26
C VAL A 128 28.08 29.83 -7.66
N THR A 129 28.50 29.12 -8.71
CA THR A 129 27.91 27.92 -9.30
C THR A 129 27.84 26.72 -8.32
N PRO A 130 26.87 25.80 -8.45
CA PRO A 130 26.70 24.70 -7.51
C PRO A 130 27.68 23.55 -7.78
N PRO A 131 28.36 22.98 -6.78
CA PRO A 131 28.85 21.61 -6.86
C PRO A 131 27.75 20.62 -6.47
N ALA A 132 27.86 19.40 -7.01
CA ALA A 132 26.98 18.26 -6.83
C ALA A 132 26.70 17.92 -5.34
N PRO A 133 25.58 17.25 -5.02
CA PRO A 133 25.28 16.87 -3.63
C PRO A 133 26.23 15.76 -3.17
N THR A 134 27.19 16.12 -2.32
CA THR A 134 27.90 15.17 -1.47
C THR A 134 26.96 14.73 -0.35
N VAL A 135 26.52 13.47 -0.41
CA VAL A 135 25.80 12.81 0.67
C VAL A 135 26.76 12.69 1.86
N ASN A 136 26.58 13.54 2.86
CA ASN A 136 27.26 13.42 4.14
C ASN A 136 26.57 12.31 4.92
N THR A 137 27.12 11.09 4.89
CA THR A 137 26.82 10.05 5.87
C THR A 137 27.51 10.40 7.19
N SER A 138 26.93 11.31 7.96
CA SER A 138 27.15 11.39 9.40
C SER A 138 26.15 10.46 10.05
N GLY A 139 26.62 9.30 10.50
CA GLY A 139 25.82 8.34 11.24
C GLY A 139 25.34 8.93 12.56
N ASP A 140 24.10 9.41 12.57
CA ASP A 140 23.23 9.38 13.73
C ASP A 140 22.07 8.47 13.36
N GLY A 141 22.33 7.16 13.47
CA GLY A 141 21.40 6.11 13.06
C GLY A 141 20.18 6.11 13.98
N SER A 142 19.25 7.01 13.71
CA SER A 142 17.89 6.90 14.23
C SER A 142 17.35 5.51 13.82
N PRO A 143 16.64 4.78 14.70
CA PRO A 143 16.13 3.43 14.42
C PRO A 143 15.21 3.34 13.19
N MET A 144 14.84 4.49 12.61
CA MET A 144 13.84 4.68 11.57
C MET A 144 14.41 5.19 10.24
N GLU A 145 15.73 5.43 10.16
CA GLU A 145 16.41 5.81 8.92
C GLU A 145 16.46 4.60 7.97
N GLY A 146 15.48 4.52 7.05
CA GLY A 146 15.43 3.50 6.00
C GLY A 146 14.21 2.59 5.99
N LEU A 147 13.25 2.73 6.92
CA LEU A 147 11.97 2.03 6.80
C LEU A 147 10.96 2.88 6.02
N GLU A 148 10.88 2.64 4.70
CA GLU A 148 9.91 3.30 3.81
C GLU A 148 8.57 2.56 3.78
N ARG A 149 8.60 1.23 3.97
CA ARG A 149 7.42 0.35 3.91
C ARG A 149 7.42 -0.69 5.03
N LEU A 150 6.22 -1.03 5.47
CA LEU A 150 5.93 -2.07 6.44
C LEU A 150 5.35 -3.28 5.70
N GLU A 151 5.97 -4.44 5.90
CA GLU A 151 5.49 -5.71 5.35
C GLU A 151 4.57 -6.36 6.38
N VAL A 152 3.31 -6.56 6.02
CA VAL A 152 2.29 -7.11 6.91
C VAL A 152 2.14 -8.60 6.66
N ASP A 153 2.15 -9.39 7.73
CA ASP A 153 1.91 -10.83 7.68
C ASP A 153 0.51 -11.12 7.11
N THR A 154 0.40 -12.15 6.27
CA THR A 154 -0.84 -12.55 5.61
C THR A 154 -2.03 -12.72 6.56
N ARG A 155 -1.80 -13.15 7.81
CA ARG A 155 -2.84 -13.36 8.83
C ARG A 155 -3.44 -12.06 9.37
N LEU A 156 -2.74 -10.94 9.23
CA LEU A 156 -3.19 -9.62 9.69
C LEU A 156 -3.80 -8.79 8.57
N ILE A 157 -3.76 -9.26 7.32
CA ILE A 157 -4.26 -8.52 6.16
C ILE A 157 -5.74 -8.16 6.32
N ASP A 158 -6.55 -9.08 6.87
CA ASP A 158 -7.99 -8.87 7.02
C ASP A 158 -8.34 -7.89 8.15
N SER A 159 -7.35 -7.44 8.95
CA SER A 159 -7.51 -6.35 9.91
C SER A 159 -7.44 -4.96 9.26
N PHE A 160 -7.10 -4.88 7.97
CA PHE A 160 -7.05 -3.63 7.21
C PHE A 160 -8.21 -3.55 6.22
N TRP A 161 -8.70 -2.34 5.95
CA TRP A 161 -9.70 -2.16 4.90
C TRP A 161 -9.09 -2.54 3.55
N LEU A 162 -9.83 -3.33 2.77
CA LEU A 162 -9.46 -3.69 1.41
C LEU A 162 -10.63 -3.38 0.47
N PRO A 163 -10.34 -2.84 -0.73
CA PRO A 163 -11.38 -2.64 -1.74
C PRO A 163 -11.97 -3.99 -2.20
N ASP A 164 -13.28 -4.01 -2.44
CA ASP A 164 -14.08 -5.18 -2.76
C ASP A 164 -14.13 -5.48 -4.27
N LEU A 165 -12.95 -5.50 -4.88
CA LEU A 165 -12.82 -5.79 -6.29
C LEU A 165 -13.30 -7.21 -6.60
N TYR A 166 -14.25 -7.33 -7.52
CA TYR A 166 -14.75 -8.60 -8.04
C TYR A 166 -14.63 -8.68 -9.56
N LEU A 167 -14.63 -9.91 -10.08
CA LEU A 167 -14.56 -10.20 -11.51
C LEU A 167 -15.98 -10.35 -12.06
N VAL A 168 -16.43 -9.37 -12.84
CA VAL A 168 -17.82 -9.24 -13.30
C VAL A 168 -18.24 -10.40 -14.20
N ASN A 169 -17.37 -10.78 -15.12
CA ASN A 169 -17.58 -11.92 -16.02
C ASN A 169 -16.85 -13.19 -15.55
N GLY A 170 -16.39 -13.23 -14.29
CA GLY A 170 -15.79 -14.43 -13.70
C GLY A 170 -16.86 -15.48 -13.38
N LYS A 171 -16.71 -16.68 -13.92
CA LYS A 171 -17.57 -17.84 -13.58
C LYS A 171 -17.08 -18.57 -12.33
N ASP A 172 -15.78 -18.78 -12.25
CA ASP A 172 -15.10 -19.36 -11.08
C ASP A 172 -13.78 -18.65 -10.86
N SER A 173 -13.38 -18.43 -9.61
CA SER A 173 -12.16 -17.72 -9.28
C SER A 173 -11.63 -18.15 -7.92
N LYS A 174 -10.35 -18.54 -7.91
CA LYS A 174 -9.67 -19.03 -6.71
C LYS A 174 -8.43 -18.20 -6.42
N ILE A 175 -8.29 -17.78 -5.16
CA ILE A 175 -7.04 -17.27 -4.61
C ILE A 175 -6.14 -18.46 -4.27
N HIS A 176 -4.88 -18.41 -4.68
CA HIS A 176 -3.92 -19.49 -4.38
C HIS A 176 -3.54 -19.49 -2.90
N ASP A 177 -3.66 -20.64 -2.24
CA ASP A 177 -3.64 -20.79 -0.78
C ASP A 177 -2.56 -21.72 -0.19
N VAL A 178 -1.74 -22.34 -1.04
CA VAL A 178 -0.73 -23.33 -0.60
C VAL A 178 0.68 -22.72 -0.59
N THR A 179 1.48 -22.87 0.48
CA THR A 179 1.15 -23.37 1.85
C THR A 179 0.49 -22.33 2.75
N MET A 180 0.45 -21.07 2.30
CA MET A 180 -0.24 -19.94 2.88
C MET A 180 -0.93 -19.17 1.74
N PRO A 181 -1.97 -18.36 2.04
CA PRO A 181 -2.58 -17.48 1.04
C PRO A 181 -1.53 -16.60 0.38
N ASN A 182 -1.47 -16.64 -0.95
CA ASN A 182 -0.55 -15.84 -1.77
C ASN A 182 -1.08 -14.41 -1.91
N ARG A 183 -1.20 -13.74 -0.76
CA ARG A 183 -1.60 -12.36 -0.58
C ARG A 183 -0.51 -11.65 0.19
N LEU A 184 -0.13 -10.46 -0.27
CA LEU A 184 0.75 -9.55 0.45
C LEU A 184 0.07 -8.21 0.65
N LEU A 185 0.47 -7.50 1.70
CA LEU A 185 0.07 -6.14 1.99
C LEU A 185 1.28 -5.35 2.47
N HIS A 186 1.58 -4.26 1.78
CA HIS A 186 2.63 -3.32 2.16
C HIS A 186 2.00 -1.96 2.50
N ILE A 187 2.37 -1.42 3.65
CA ILE A 187 1.93 -0.09 4.11
C ILE A 187 3.13 0.85 4.08
N TYR A 188 3.10 1.87 3.25
CA TYR A 188 4.14 2.88 3.14
C TYR A 188 3.97 3.96 4.21
N ARG A 189 5.07 4.63 4.57
CA ARG A 189 5.09 5.70 5.59
C ARG A 189 4.06 6.80 5.34
N ASN A 190 3.81 7.12 4.08
CA ASN A 190 2.86 8.15 3.64
C ASN A 190 1.38 7.71 3.65
N GLY A 191 1.06 6.52 4.18
CA GLY A 191 -0.29 5.97 4.18
C GLY A 191 -0.68 5.29 2.87
N THR A 192 0.21 5.20 1.89
CA THR A 192 -0.07 4.41 0.68
C THR A 192 -0.08 2.93 1.04
N VAL A 193 -1.10 2.21 0.61
CA VAL A 193 -1.22 0.76 0.79
C VAL A 193 -1.12 0.10 -0.57
N ALA A 194 -0.33 -0.97 -0.65
CA ALA A 194 -0.22 -1.79 -1.84
C ALA A 194 -0.48 -3.25 -1.49
N THR A 195 -1.40 -3.88 -2.20
CA THR A 195 -1.70 -5.31 -2.06
C THR A 195 -1.47 -6.04 -3.38
N SER A 196 -1.12 -7.32 -3.28
CA SER A 196 -1.04 -8.21 -4.44
C SER A 196 -1.57 -9.58 -4.05
N ALA A 197 -2.42 -10.16 -4.89
CA ALA A 197 -2.97 -11.50 -4.70
C ALA A 197 -2.80 -12.33 -5.97
N ARG A 198 -2.40 -13.60 -5.83
CA ARG A 198 -2.38 -14.56 -6.94
C ARG A 198 -3.76 -15.19 -7.11
N ILE A 199 -4.36 -14.98 -8.28
CA ILE A 199 -5.72 -15.45 -8.58
C ILE A 199 -5.66 -16.31 -9.84
N SER A 200 -6.30 -17.48 -9.82
CA SER A 200 -6.70 -18.20 -11.02
C SER A 200 -8.19 -17.95 -11.25
N THR A 201 -8.55 -17.51 -12.44
CA THR A 201 -9.93 -17.17 -12.79
C THR A 201 -10.32 -17.85 -14.10
N VAL A 202 -11.58 -18.28 -14.16
CA VAL A 202 -12.28 -18.68 -15.38
C VAL A 202 -13.28 -17.58 -15.68
N ALA A 203 -13.14 -16.94 -16.82
CA ALA A 203 -14.00 -15.83 -17.24
C ALA A 203 -14.77 -16.19 -18.52
N SER A 204 -15.99 -15.66 -18.61
CA SER A 204 -16.85 -15.81 -19.79
C SER A 204 -16.28 -15.02 -20.96
N CYS A 205 -16.21 -15.65 -22.12
CA CYS A 205 -15.80 -15.04 -23.38
C CYS A 205 -16.65 -15.58 -24.52
N ASP A 206 -17.42 -14.70 -25.15
CA ASP A 206 -18.30 -15.06 -26.26
C ASP A 206 -17.48 -15.16 -27.56
N LEU A 207 -17.04 -16.37 -27.89
CA LEU A 207 -16.18 -16.62 -29.04
C LEU A 207 -16.98 -16.58 -30.35
N HIS A 208 -16.44 -15.90 -31.36
CA HIS A 208 -17.02 -15.83 -32.69
C HIS A 208 -16.38 -16.85 -33.64
N LEU A 209 -16.90 -18.08 -33.64
CA LEU A 209 -16.31 -19.24 -34.33
C LEU A 209 -16.62 -19.35 -35.84
N SER A 210 -17.03 -18.26 -36.49
CA SER A 210 -17.50 -18.28 -37.88
C SER A 210 -16.42 -18.62 -38.90
N LYS A 211 -15.14 -18.49 -38.52
CA LYS A 211 -13.98 -18.78 -39.37
C LYS A 211 -13.06 -19.85 -38.79
N TYR A 212 -13.55 -20.68 -37.87
CA TYR A 212 -12.76 -21.73 -37.23
C TYR A 212 -12.01 -22.60 -38.26
N PRO A 213 -10.69 -22.86 -38.10
CA PRO A 213 -9.79 -22.46 -37.00
C PRO A 213 -8.96 -21.19 -37.30
N HIS A 214 -9.34 -20.41 -38.31
CA HIS A 214 -8.65 -19.18 -38.76
C HIS A 214 -9.35 -17.90 -38.28
N ASP A 215 -10.08 -17.99 -37.18
CA ASP A 215 -10.75 -16.91 -36.49
C ASP A 215 -9.81 -16.18 -35.52
N VAL A 216 -10.17 -14.94 -35.22
CA VAL A 216 -9.51 -14.11 -34.20
C VAL A 216 -10.53 -13.90 -33.10
N GLN A 217 -10.12 -14.16 -31.87
CA GLN A 217 -10.97 -14.04 -30.69
C GLN A 217 -10.53 -12.86 -29.84
N THR A 218 -11.50 -12.23 -29.19
CA THR A 218 -11.27 -11.06 -28.35
C THR A 218 -12.00 -11.28 -27.03
N CYS A 219 -11.25 -11.67 -26.00
CA CYS A 219 -11.80 -12.03 -24.70
C CYS A 219 -11.56 -10.91 -23.70
N SER A 220 -12.63 -10.48 -23.01
CA SER A 220 -12.50 -9.44 -22.01
C SER A 220 -12.40 -9.98 -20.58
N LEU A 221 -11.62 -9.33 -19.72
CA LEU A 221 -11.71 -9.50 -18.26
C LEU A 221 -12.29 -8.23 -17.64
N SER A 222 -13.48 -8.31 -17.08
CA SER A 222 -14.18 -7.20 -16.47
C SER A 222 -14.04 -7.20 -14.94
N LEU A 223 -13.65 -6.07 -14.36
CA LEU A 223 -13.43 -5.86 -12.93
C LEU A 223 -14.39 -4.78 -12.42
N GLY A 224 -14.94 -4.91 -11.23
CA GLY A 224 -15.83 -3.90 -10.65
C GLY A 224 -15.78 -3.90 -9.12
N SER A 225 -16.50 -2.97 -8.50
CA SER A 225 -16.78 -2.97 -7.05
C SER A 225 -18.15 -3.59 -6.83
N TYR A 226 -18.27 -4.46 -5.84
CA TYR A 226 -19.53 -5.15 -5.57
C TYR A 226 -20.49 -4.33 -4.72
N SER A 227 -19.97 -3.62 -3.72
CA SER A 227 -20.73 -2.98 -2.65
C SER A 227 -20.65 -1.45 -2.71
N TYR A 228 -19.58 -0.89 -3.28
CA TYR A 228 -19.38 0.56 -3.32
C TYR A 228 -19.79 1.15 -4.67
N SER A 229 -20.41 2.33 -4.60
CA SER A 229 -20.65 3.19 -5.75
C SER A 229 -19.38 3.97 -6.13
N VAL A 230 -19.41 4.56 -7.32
CA VAL A 230 -18.35 5.40 -7.89
C VAL A 230 -18.06 6.66 -7.07
N GLU A 231 -19.01 7.06 -6.21
CA GLU A 231 -18.87 8.18 -5.28
C GLU A 231 -17.97 7.82 -4.09
N ASN A 232 -17.91 6.54 -3.73
CA ASN A 232 -17.13 6.05 -2.58
C ASN A 232 -15.82 5.39 -3.00
N VAL A 233 -15.83 4.59 -4.07
CA VAL A 233 -14.65 3.87 -4.56
C VAL A 233 -14.62 3.93 -6.08
N VAL A 234 -13.49 4.39 -6.62
CA VAL A 234 -13.26 4.42 -8.07
C VAL A 234 -11.98 3.66 -8.38
N PHE A 235 -12.06 2.72 -9.31
CA PHE A 235 -10.87 2.04 -9.79
C PHE A 235 -10.21 2.83 -10.92
N LYS A 236 -8.89 2.80 -11.00
CA LYS A 236 -8.14 3.40 -12.10
C LYS A 236 -7.06 2.45 -12.55
N TRP A 237 -6.79 2.43 -13.85
CA TRP A 237 -5.67 1.69 -14.39
C TRP A 237 -4.34 2.33 -13.98
N HIS A 238 -3.38 1.51 -13.59
CA HIS A 238 -1.99 1.94 -13.48
C HIS A 238 -1.47 2.39 -14.86
N PRO A 239 -0.53 3.35 -14.96
CA PRO A 239 0.04 3.79 -16.26
C PRO A 239 0.57 2.65 -17.12
N VAL A 240 1.07 1.59 -16.47
CA VAL A 240 1.34 0.28 -17.07
C VAL A 240 0.33 -0.71 -16.49
N PRO A 241 -0.82 -0.93 -17.14
CA PRO A 241 -1.96 -1.61 -16.54
C PRO A 241 -1.88 -3.12 -16.59
N VAL A 242 -1.32 -3.67 -17.67
CA VAL A 242 -1.16 -5.11 -17.88
C VAL A 242 0.30 -5.39 -18.20
N ILE A 243 0.88 -6.36 -17.49
CA ILE A 243 2.23 -6.86 -17.71
C ILE A 243 2.12 -8.36 -17.93
N PHE A 244 2.70 -8.86 -19.02
CA PHE A 244 2.77 -10.29 -19.29
C PHE A 244 4.08 -10.87 -18.77
N ARG A 245 4.04 -12.06 -18.19
CA ARG A 245 5.27 -12.83 -17.96
C ARG A 245 5.92 -13.17 -19.29
N GLU A 246 7.25 -13.17 -19.33
CA GLU A 246 7.97 -13.65 -20.51
C GLU A 246 7.62 -15.12 -20.80
N GLY A 247 7.44 -15.44 -22.10
CA GLY A 247 7.10 -16.77 -22.56
C GLY A 247 5.69 -17.24 -22.20
N VAL A 248 4.73 -16.32 -22.06
CA VAL A 248 3.31 -16.70 -22.00
C VAL A 248 2.89 -17.23 -23.37
N THR A 249 2.52 -18.51 -23.44
CA THR A 249 2.07 -19.19 -24.64
C THR A 249 0.83 -20.01 -24.34
N LEU A 250 -0.07 -20.15 -25.31
CA LEU A 250 -1.14 -21.12 -25.29
C LEU A 250 -0.85 -22.25 -26.29
N PRO A 251 -1.33 -23.48 -26.05
CA PRO A 251 -1.11 -24.58 -26.99
C PRO A 251 -1.82 -24.38 -28.35
N GLN A 252 -2.95 -23.68 -28.37
CA GLN A 252 -3.83 -23.55 -29.53
C GLN A 252 -3.98 -22.11 -30.05
N PHE A 253 -3.59 -21.11 -29.25
CA PHE A 253 -3.77 -19.69 -29.56
C PHE A 253 -2.45 -18.94 -29.43
N GLU A 254 -2.27 -17.92 -30.25
CA GLU A 254 -1.20 -16.94 -30.12
C GLU A 254 -1.76 -15.65 -29.56
N VAL A 255 -1.06 -15.05 -28.58
CA VAL A 255 -1.51 -13.81 -27.93
C VAL A 255 -0.89 -12.63 -28.68
N GLU A 256 -1.69 -11.92 -29.47
CA GLU A 256 -1.17 -10.85 -30.34
C GLU A 256 -0.97 -9.49 -29.63
N ASN A 257 -1.79 -9.13 -28.63
CA ASN A 257 -1.58 -8.05 -27.65
C ASN A 257 -2.87 -7.81 -26.83
N GLY A 258 -2.74 -7.31 -25.60
CA GLY A 258 -3.88 -6.89 -24.79
C GLY A 258 -4.10 -5.37 -24.78
N GLY A 259 -5.35 -4.92 -24.76
CA GLY A 259 -5.76 -3.53 -24.54
C GLY A 259 -6.45 -3.35 -23.18
N VAL A 260 -6.54 -2.12 -22.70
CA VAL A 260 -7.37 -1.78 -21.53
C VAL A 260 -8.41 -0.73 -21.87
N GLY A 261 -9.60 -0.90 -21.31
CA GLY A 261 -10.71 0.05 -21.40
C GLY A 261 -11.31 0.32 -20.03
N ALA A 262 -11.96 1.47 -19.89
CA ALA A 262 -12.87 1.76 -18.80
C ALA A 262 -14.29 1.80 -19.38
N CYS A 263 -15.20 1.01 -18.83
CA CYS A 263 -16.59 0.97 -19.28
C CYS A 263 -17.52 1.40 -18.13
N LYS A 264 -18.28 2.47 -18.35
CA LYS A 264 -19.35 2.89 -17.42
C LYS A 264 -20.60 2.05 -17.69
N ILE A 265 -20.65 0.83 -17.16
CA ILE A 265 -21.93 0.11 -16.99
C ILE A 265 -22.46 0.53 -15.60
N GLN A 266 -23.75 0.33 -15.31
CA GLN A 266 -24.43 0.80 -14.07
C GLN A 266 -23.80 0.39 -12.72
N SER A 267 -22.71 -0.36 -12.74
CA SER A 267 -21.59 -0.34 -11.79
C SER A 267 -20.29 -0.34 -12.62
N ASP A 268 -19.38 0.61 -12.38
CA ASP A 268 -18.20 0.84 -13.23
C ASP A 268 -17.40 -0.45 -13.45
N SER A 269 -17.35 -0.91 -14.70
CA SER A 269 -16.69 -2.15 -15.11
C SER A 269 -15.43 -1.83 -15.90
N TYR A 270 -14.28 -2.27 -15.42
CA TYR A 270 -12.97 -2.08 -16.06
C TYR A 270 -12.63 -3.33 -16.83
N SER A 271 -12.60 -3.22 -18.16
CA SER A 271 -12.36 -4.36 -19.04
C SER A 271 -10.93 -4.35 -19.57
N ILE A 272 -10.23 -5.47 -19.42
CA ILE A 272 -9.06 -5.79 -20.25
C ILE A 272 -9.57 -6.50 -21.48
N VAL A 273 -8.99 -6.22 -22.63
CA VAL A 273 -9.25 -6.91 -23.90
C VAL A 273 -8.01 -7.73 -24.22
N VAL A 274 -8.14 -9.05 -24.32
CA VAL A 274 -7.05 -9.99 -24.66
C VAL A 274 -7.37 -10.65 -26.00
#